data_AF-A0A0S9Q3S9-F1
#
_entry.id   AF-A0A0S9Q3S9-F1
#
_cell.length_a   1.000
_cell.length_b   1.000
_cell.length_c   1.000
_cell.angle_alpha   90.00
_cell.angle_beta   90.00
_cell.angle_gamma   90.00
#
_symmetry.space_group_name_H-M   'P 1'
#
loop_
_entity.id
_entity.type
_entity.pdbx_description
1 polymer ?
#
loop_
_entity_poly.entity_id
_entity_poly.type
_entity_poly.pdbx_seq_one_letter_code
_entity_poly.pdbx_strand_id
1 'polypeptide(L)'
;MKTTLRRAVAVSAVCAAGLAGTLTTPTTATAEDAPSARAERRLTDFGMKANVYGTKVLLGGVELKSLKDARANQPCTRTAGLSDVVGSLLSTDTLPVPDDLVHLSPSTSSYETYETAGRTGVRGINTIADIAIGGEVVDDLAIPTLRIEGLRSVADSFYDPSAVDARGARGAYGTDHSFGFEGISLDYDDTVVEGTPLADLLDIVNDATAPVSQVVDQLVELLSSVAGNTVEIPGLGSIGLGRSGGTVGKTFATSETYALKIDVDPSDAANDSVTTLQLGRAKTRISSPVRSGVFRSTVMGLDLFAGNDLLHMGGIGTQTIPCEGTGGDVRTKTVEQAQVLLGGLVTLTGLEYKYSGEQLPRGRARSMVASNLGRLEIPSAGLVITGIGSRIDLLGKGAGTKVARTVEVKVADILLDGESIKPDDLSLGDQVLFGDNGVITFGRIPAGGSNFYGTEVSAISVRIPGVIDLIDVGWAGSRIYPR
;
A
#
# COMPACT_ATOMS: atom_id res chain seq x y z
N MET A 1 -10.41 -56.02 -45.88
CA MET A 1 -9.07 -56.18 -46.49
C MET A 1 -8.34 -54.84 -46.41
N LYS A 2 -7.10 -54.86 -45.90
CA LYS A 2 -6.02 -53.82 -45.96
C LYS A 2 -6.27 -52.51 -45.16
N THR A 3 -5.78 -52.39 -43.92
CA THR A 3 -4.43 -51.93 -43.44
C THR A 3 -4.17 -50.42 -43.58
N THR A 4 -4.16 -49.69 -42.43
CA THR A 4 -3.01 -48.98 -41.79
C THR A 4 -2.89 -47.49 -42.19
N LEU A 5 -2.47 -46.51 -41.37
CA LEU A 5 -1.62 -46.52 -40.17
C LEU A 5 -1.82 -45.23 -39.33
N ARG A 6 -1.73 -45.38 -38.01
CA ARG A 6 -1.68 -44.33 -36.97
C ARG A 6 -0.30 -43.69 -36.87
N ARG A 7 -0.19 -42.47 -36.32
CA ARG A 7 0.91 -42.09 -35.42
C ARG A 7 0.40 -41.20 -34.28
N ALA A 8 0.39 -41.79 -33.09
CA ALA A 8 0.44 -41.13 -31.80
C ALA A 8 1.61 -41.78 -31.05
N VAL A 9 2.46 -41.00 -30.40
CA VAL A 9 3.44 -41.51 -29.43
C VAL A 9 3.33 -40.64 -28.19
N ALA A 10 2.85 -41.28 -27.12
CA ALA A 10 2.96 -40.84 -25.75
C ALA A 10 4.40 -41.09 -25.26
N VAL A 11 4.94 -40.20 -24.43
CA VAL A 11 6.15 -40.48 -23.66
C VAL A 11 5.74 -40.58 -22.20
N SER A 12 5.84 -41.80 -21.69
CA SER A 12 5.58 -42.22 -20.32
C SER A 12 6.81 -42.08 -19.43
N ALA A 13 6.54 -41.75 -18.17
CA ALA A 13 7.47 -41.78 -17.04
C ALA A 13 8.14 -43.14 -16.84
N VAL A 14 9.39 -43.13 -16.35
CA VAL A 14 10.05 -44.29 -15.74
C VAL A 14 10.66 -43.85 -14.40
N CYS A 15 10.11 -44.38 -13.32
CA CYS A 15 10.72 -44.43 -12.01
C CYS A 15 11.90 -45.41 -12.03
N ALA A 16 13.03 -45.03 -11.44
CA ALA A 16 14.10 -45.96 -11.08
C ALA A 16 14.33 -45.87 -9.57
N ALA A 17 14.07 -46.98 -8.89
CA ALA A 17 14.41 -47.19 -7.49
C ALA A 17 15.59 -48.17 -7.40
N GLY A 18 16.51 -47.87 -6.48
CA GLY A 18 17.38 -48.85 -5.83
C GLY A 18 18.85 -48.81 -6.23
N LEU A 19 19.70 -48.37 -5.31
CA LEU A 19 20.75 -49.22 -4.74
C LEU A 19 21.32 -48.59 -3.46
N ALA A 20 21.35 -49.42 -2.41
CA ALA A 20 21.87 -49.13 -1.09
C ALA A 20 23.40 -49.00 -1.11
N GLY A 21 23.91 -48.05 -0.33
CA GLY A 21 25.33 -47.90 -0.02
C GLY A 21 25.48 -47.19 1.31
N THR A 22 25.82 -47.95 2.35
CA THR A 22 26.12 -47.50 3.71
C THR A 22 27.40 -46.67 3.73
N LEU A 23 27.30 -45.40 4.13
CA LEU A 23 28.42 -44.62 4.66
C LEU A 23 27.96 -43.89 5.92
N THR A 24 28.65 -44.16 7.01
CA THR A 24 28.41 -43.63 8.35
C THR A 24 29.14 -42.29 8.56
N THR A 25 28.38 -41.32 9.10
CA THR A 25 28.74 -40.13 9.92
C THR A 25 29.42 -38.90 9.26
N PRO A 26 29.24 -37.65 9.79
CA PRO A 26 28.35 -37.17 10.84
C PRO A 26 27.39 -36.03 10.40
N THR A 27 26.44 -35.73 11.29
CA THR A 27 25.55 -34.57 11.34
C THR A 27 26.24 -33.23 11.13
N THR A 28 25.69 -32.37 10.26
CA THR A 28 25.09 -31.05 10.59
C THR A 28 24.71 -30.34 9.30
N ALA A 29 23.42 -30.40 8.96
CA ALA A 29 22.76 -29.35 8.20
C ALA A 29 21.36 -29.28 8.79
N THR A 30 21.18 -28.36 9.73
CA THR A 30 19.86 -27.91 10.13
C THR A 30 19.20 -27.36 8.87
N ALA A 31 18.29 -28.15 8.31
CA ALA A 31 17.32 -27.67 7.34
C ALA A 31 16.32 -26.80 8.11
N GLU A 32 16.72 -25.57 8.41
CA GLU A 32 15.76 -24.50 8.70
C GLU A 32 15.12 -24.09 7.36
N ASP A 33 13.79 -24.00 7.40
CA ASP A 33 12.86 -23.63 6.33
C ASP A 33 12.65 -24.63 5.18
N ALA A 34 12.19 -25.82 5.54
CA ALA A 34 11.19 -26.47 4.69
C ALA A 34 9.92 -25.58 4.68
N PRO A 35 9.32 -25.28 3.49
CA PRO A 35 8.11 -24.47 3.44
C PRO A 35 7.04 -25.14 4.31
N SER A 36 6.57 -24.41 5.31
CA SER A 36 5.53 -24.87 6.22
C SER A 36 4.39 -25.49 5.40
N ALA A 37 3.94 -26.68 5.79
CA ALA A 37 2.85 -27.37 5.12
C ALA A 37 1.68 -26.39 4.96
N ARG A 38 1.34 -26.06 3.70
CA ARG A 38 0.39 -24.99 3.39
C ARG A 38 -0.90 -25.22 4.17
N ALA A 39 -1.24 -24.29 5.06
CA ALA A 39 -2.42 -24.39 5.90
C ALA A 39 -3.66 -24.68 5.04
N GLU A 40 -4.50 -25.60 5.50
CA GLU A 40 -5.73 -25.97 4.79
C GLU A 40 -6.60 -24.73 4.62
N ARG A 41 -7.02 -24.44 3.38
CA ARG A 41 -7.84 -23.27 3.09
C ARG A 41 -9.26 -23.46 3.61
N ARG A 42 -9.73 -22.57 4.47
CA ARG A 42 -11.06 -22.64 5.09
C ARG A 42 -11.83 -21.35 4.92
N LEU A 43 -13.12 -21.46 4.63
CA LEU A 43 -14.00 -20.31 4.52
C LEU A 43 -14.52 -19.89 5.89
N THR A 44 -14.35 -18.62 6.25
CA THR A 44 -14.79 -18.06 7.52
C THR A 44 -15.91 -17.04 7.33
N ASP A 45 -16.55 -16.61 8.41
CA ASP A 45 -17.53 -15.51 8.42
C ASP A 45 -16.91 -14.12 8.63
N PHE A 46 -15.58 -14.04 8.53
CA PHE A 46 -14.79 -12.83 8.71
C PHE A 46 -14.23 -12.31 7.39
N GLY A 47 -14.20 -10.99 7.24
CA GLY A 47 -13.50 -10.30 6.18
C GLY A 47 -12.09 -9.97 6.64
N MET A 48 -11.08 -10.50 5.94
CA MET A 48 -9.67 -10.30 6.25
C MET A 48 -8.98 -9.53 5.14
N LYS A 49 -8.11 -8.58 5.49
CA LYS A 49 -7.31 -7.77 4.56
C LYS A 49 -5.92 -7.53 5.15
N ALA A 50 -4.91 -7.59 4.30
CA ALA A 50 -3.54 -7.19 4.65
C ALA A 50 -2.94 -6.33 3.53
N ASN A 51 -2.13 -5.35 3.89
CA ASN A 51 -1.32 -4.56 2.97
C ASN A 51 0.01 -4.29 3.63
N VAL A 52 1.07 -4.90 3.11
CA VAL A 52 2.41 -4.94 3.70
C VAL A 52 3.42 -4.60 2.61
N TYR A 53 4.36 -3.71 2.92
CA TYR A 53 5.39 -3.24 1.98
C TYR A 53 6.54 -2.59 2.74
N GLY A 54 7.74 -2.63 2.16
CA GLY A 54 8.95 -2.09 2.79
C GLY A 54 8.88 -0.58 2.93
N THR A 55 8.72 0.10 1.81
CA THR A 55 8.90 1.55 1.73
C THR A 55 7.64 2.27 1.28
N LYS A 56 7.32 3.37 1.95
CA LYS A 56 6.33 4.35 1.51
C LYS A 56 7.01 5.69 1.34
N VAL A 57 6.93 6.28 0.16
CA VAL A 57 7.41 7.64 -0.08
C VAL A 57 6.21 8.55 -0.31
N LEU A 58 6.15 9.66 0.42
CA LEU A 58 5.17 10.72 0.28
C LEU A 58 5.88 12.01 -0.13
N LEU A 59 5.59 12.54 -1.31
CA LEU A 59 6.02 13.87 -1.75
C LEU A 59 4.86 14.84 -1.62
N GLY A 60 4.95 15.85 -0.75
CA GLY A 60 3.85 16.80 -0.54
C GLY A 60 2.51 16.11 -0.19
N GLY A 61 2.57 14.99 0.53
CA GLY A 61 1.40 14.17 0.89
C GLY A 61 0.92 13.18 -0.18
N VAL A 62 1.58 13.08 -1.33
CA VAL A 62 1.23 12.14 -2.42
C VAL A 62 2.14 10.94 -2.43
N GLU A 63 1.53 9.76 -2.50
CA GLU A 63 2.24 8.50 -2.48
C GLU A 63 2.85 8.17 -3.84
N LEU A 64 4.16 7.93 -3.84
CA LEU A 64 4.88 7.31 -4.96
C LEU A 64 4.65 5.80 -4.90
N LYS A 65 3.73 5.30 -5.72
CA LYS A 65 3.33 3.89 -5.72
C LYS A 65 4.39 2.98 -6.31
N SER A 66 5.19 3.45 -7.27
CA SER A 66 6.29 2.69 -7.87
C SER A 66 7.36 2.32 -6.83
N LEU A 67 7.48 3.10 -5.76
CA LEU A 67 8.49 2.89 -4.71
C LEU A 67 8.01 1.99 -3.57
N LYS A 68 6.82 1.37 -3.72
CA LYS A 68 6.36 0.37 -2.75
C LYS A 68 7.13 -0.92 -2.93
N ASP A 69 8.22 -1.02 -2.19
CA ASP A 69 9.04 -2.22 -2.23
C ASP A 69 8.34 -3.44 -1.63
N ALA A 70 8.63 -4.61 -2.21
CA ALA A 70 8.19 -5.92 -1.74
C ALA A 70 6.70 -5.97 -1.39
N ARG A 71 5.82 -5.36 -2.19
CA ARG A 71 4.42 -5.15 -1.80
C ARG A 71 3.60 -6.45 -1.78
N ALA A 72 3.37 -6.99 -0.59
CA ALA A 72 2.44 -8.09 -0.33
C ALA A 72 1.05 -7.54 0.03
N ASN A 73 0.09 -7.65 -0.89
CA ASN A 73 -1.27 -7.14 -0.72
C ASN A 73 -2.29 -8.27 -0.79
N GLN A 74 -2.98 -8.52 0.33
CA GLN A 74 -4.13 -9.42 0.42
C GLN A 74 -5.41 -8.59 0.29
N PRO A 75 -6.11 -8.63 -0.88
CA PRO A 75 -7.41 -8.00 -1.00
C PRO A 75 -8.41 -8.63 -0.03
N CYS A 76 -9.51 -7.94 0.30
CA CYS A 76 -10.52 -8.49 1.20
C CYS A 76 -10.90 -9.93 0.80
N THR A 77 -10.80 -10.84 1.76
CA THR A 77 -11.07 -12.27 1.58
C THR A 77 -11.79 -12.82 2.79
N ARG A 78 -12.40 -13.99 2.62
CA ARG A 78 -13.00 -14.79 3.70
C ARG A 78 -12.23 -16.07 4.00
N THR A 79 -11.20 -16.34 3.21
CA THR A 79 -10.46 -17.59 3.28
C THR A 79 -9.32 -17.43 4.27
N ALA A 80 -9.32 -18.25 5.31
CA ALA A 80 -8.15 -18.52 6.15
C ALA A 80 -7.25 -19.56 5.45
N GLY A 81 -5.96 -19.56 5.75
CA GLY A 81 -4.94 -20.39 5.10
C GLY A 81 -4.38 -19.79 3.80
N LEU A 82 -4.63 -18.50 3.53
CA LEU A 82 -3.93 -17.76 2.47
C LEU A 82 -2.68 -17.13 3.05
N SER A 83 -1.54 -17.41 2.43
CA SER A 83 -0.26 -16.76 2.69
C SER A 83 0.42 -16.42 1.38
N ASP A 84 1.24 -15.37 1.42
CA ASP A 84 2.12 -14.98 0.33
C ASP A 84 3.38 -14.31 0.91
N VAL A 85 4.48 -14.43 0.17
CA VAL A 85 5.78 -13.82 0.51
C VAL A 85 6.30 -13.16 -0.75
N VAL A 86 6.57 -11.86 -0.67
CA VAL A 86 7.04 -11.05 -1.78
C VAL A 86 8.38 -10.43 -1.36
N GLY A 87 9.42 -10.67 -2.15
CA GLY A 87 10.71 -10.01 -2.00
C GLY A 87 10.78 -8.70 -2.78
N SER A 88 11.82 -7.92 -2.50
CA SER A 88 12.12 -6.68 -3.20
C SER A 88 12.29 -6.89 -4.69
N LEU A 89 11.82 -5.91 -5.47
CA LEU A 89 12.14 -5.78 -6.89
C LEU A 89 13.03 -4.55 -7.15
N LEU A 90 13.34 -3.77 -6.10
CA LEU A 90 14.07 -2.52 -6.20
C LEU A 90 15.56 -2.79 -5.94
N SER A 91 16.40 -2.33 -6.87
CA SER A 91 17.79 -1.99 -6.56
C SER A 91 17.78 -0.61 -5.90
N THR A 92 18.53 -0.44 -4.81
CA THR A 92 18.67 0.78 -4.01
C THR A 92 18.92 2.05 -4.81
N ASP A 93 19.49 1.93 -6.00
CA ASP A 93 20.04 3.05 -6.79
C ASP A 93 18.98 3.81 -7.63
N THR A 94 17.69 3.63 -7.33
CA THR A 94 16.59 4.12 -8.20
C THR A 94 15.47 4.85 -7.47
N LEU A 95 15.61 5.12 -6.17
CA LEU A 95 14.64 5.96 -5.47
C LEU A 95 14.80 7.40 -5.99
N PRO A 96 13.73 8.04 -6.51
CA PRO A 96 13.73 9.47 -6.85
C PRO A 96 13.59 10.31 -5.58
N VAL A 97 14.45 10.07 -4.60
CA VAL A 97 14.69 11.00 -3.50
C VAL A 97 15.84 11.87 -3.99
N PRO A 98 15.70 13.20 -4.05
CA PRO A 98 16.85 14.07 -4.28
C PRO A 98 17.85 13.80 -3.17
N ASP A 99 19.11 13.63 -3.54
CA ASP A 99 20.26 13.33 -2.69
C ASP A 99 20.47 11.83 -2.41
N ASP A 100 21.69 11.36 -2.68
CA ASP A 100 22.18 9.97 -2.49
C ASP A 100 22.25 9.56 -1.01
N LEU A 101 21.43 10.16 -0.15
CA LEU A 101 21.46 10.08 1.31
C LEU A 101 20.56 8.97 1.88
N VAL A 102 19.80 8.22 1.08
CA VAL A 102 18.93 7.14 1.61
C VAL A 102 19.14 5.85 0.82
N HIS A 103 19.84 4.90 1.42
CA HIS A 103 20.02 3.55 0.89
C HIS A 103 19.17 2.54 1.67
N LEU A 104 18.32 1.80 0.95
CA LEU A 104 17.41 0.79 1.52
C LEU A 104 17.68 -0.60 0.93
N SER A 105 18.34 -1.49 1.66
CA SER A 105 18.53 -2.87 1.22
C SER A 105 17.19 -3.56 0.90
N PRO A 106 17.20 -4.62 0.08
CA PRO A 106 16.01 -5.38 -0.29
C PRO A 106 15.11 -5.71 0.91
N SER A 107 13.82 -5.37 0.80
CA SER A 107 12.83 -5.77 1.80
C SER A 107 12.13 -7.08 1.43
N THR A 108 11.55 -7.74 2.43
CA THR A 108 10.64 -8.88 2.27
C THR A 108 9.35 -8.60 3.02
N SER A 109 8.22 -8.73 2.35
CA SER A 109 6.91 -8.65 2.98
C SER A 109 6.17 -9.97 2.89
N SER A 110 5.43 -10.30 3.93
CA SER A 110 4.54 -11.44 3.95
C SER A 110 3.22 -11.11 4.62
N TYR A 111 2.20 -11.90 4.28
CA TYR A 111 0.98 -11.96 5.04
C TYR A 111 0.52 -13.41 5.21
N GLU A 112 -0.28 -13.64 6.25
CA GLU A 112 -0.98 -14.88 6.46
C GLU A 112 -2.38 -14.60 7.03
N THR A 113 -3.38 -15.26 6.46
CA THR A 113 -4.70 -15.39 7.06
C THR A 113 -4.76 -16.75 7.74
N TYR A 114 -5.25 -16.82 8.97
CA TYR A 114 -5.15 -18.03 9.77
C TYR A 114 -6.43 -18.32 10.55
N GLU A 115 -6.60 -19.60 10.88
CA GLU A 115 -7.57 -20.08 11.84
C GLU A 115 -6.88 -21.14 12.70
N THR A 116 -6.38 -20.74 13.87
CA THR A 116 -5.53 -21.57 14.72
C THR A 116 -5.96 -21.42 16.17
N ALA A 117 -6.06 -22.54 16.90
CA ALA A 117 -6.43 -22.56 18.31
C ALA A 117 -7.74 -21.79 18.63
N GLY A 118 -8.72 -21.84 17.73
CA GLY A 118 -10.01 -21.15 17.88
C GLY A 118 -9.98 -19.66 17.55
N ARG A 119 -8.82 -19.09 17.21
CA ARG A 119 -8.67 -17.69 16.78
C ARG A 119 -8.64 -17.61 15.26
N THR A 120 -9.40 -16.68 14.69
CA THR A 120 -9.33 -16.33 13.26
C THR A 120 -8.65 -14.99 13.11
N GLY A 121 -7.70 -14.84 12.19
CA GLY A 121 -6.98 -13.59 12.07
C GLY A 121 -6.22 -13.41 10.77
N VAL A 122 -5.57 -12.26 10.68
CA VAL A 122 -4.68 -11.91 9.58
C VAL A 122 -3.47 -11.18 10.14
N ARG A 123 -2.29 -11.69 9.78
CA ARG A 123 -0.99 -11.16 10.17
C ARG A 123 -0.25 -10.66 8.94
N GLY A 124 0.41 -9.52 9.08
CA GLY A 124 1.33 -8.96 8.10
C GLY A 124 2.69 -8.74 8.74
N ILE A 125 3.75 -9.07 8.02
CA ILE A 125 5.13 -8.92 8.48
C ILE A 125 5.95 -8.30 7.35
N ASN A 126 6.67 -7.23 7.64
CA ASN A 126 7.70 -6.70 6.76
C ASN A 126 9.07 -6.78 7.46
N THR A 127 10.10 -7.09 6.69
CA THR A 127 11.50 -7.04 7.10
C THR A 127 12.29 -6.25 6.06
N ILE A 128 13.11 -5.30 6.50
CA ILE A 128 14.11 -4.60 5.68
C ILE A 128 15.47 -5.01 6.22
N ALA A 129 16.36 -5.50 5.35
CA ALA A 129 17.64 -6.05 5.77
C ALA A 129 18.53 -4.97 6.39
N ASP A 130 18.89 -3.94 5.63
CA ASP A 130 19.69 -2.82 6.11
C ASP A 130 19.12 -1.51 5.56
N ILE A 131 19.27 -0.45 6.34
CA ILE A 131 18.91 0.91 6.00
C ILE A 131 20.13 1.75 6.33
N ALA A 132 20.65 2.51 5.37
CA ALA A 132 21.66 3.52 5.61
C ALA A 132 21.11 4.88 5.20
N ILE A 133 21.23 5.88 6.08
CA ILE A 133 20.71 7.21 5.87
C ILE A 133 21.82 8.22 6.17
N GLY A 134 22.19 9.06 5.22
CA GLY A 134 23.34 9.97 5.23
C GLY A 134 24.45 9.51 4.30
N GLY A 135 25.62 10.15 4.38
CA GLY A 135 26.86 9.62 3.78
C GLY A 135 27.48 10.39 2.61
N GLU A 136 26.86 11.45 2.07
CA GLU A 136 27.54 12.34 1.11
C GLU A 136 27.86 13.73 1.67
N VAL A 137 28.99 14.27 1.20
CA VAL A 137 29.55 15.57 1.61
C VAL A 137 28.82 16.69 0.87
N VAL A 138 28.07 17.51 1.59
CA VAL A 138 27.54 18.77 1.06
C VAL A 138 28.44 19.90 1.55
N ASP A 139 29.08 20.63 0.64
CA ASP A 139 29.93 21.79 0.94
C ASP A 139 31.00 21.54 2.03
N ASP A 140 31.79 20.46 1.88
CA ASP A 140 32.84 20.02 2.83
C ASP A 140 32.36 19.58 4.23
N LEU A 141 31.05 19.39 4.43
CA LEU A 141 30.49 18.82 5.67
C LEU A 141 30.18 17.32 5.51
N ALA A 142 30.85 16.47 6.29
CA ALA A 142 30.54 15.04 6.35
C ALA A 142 29.21 14.82 7.10
N ILE A 143 28.18 14.33 6.40
CA ILE A 143 26.88 14.02 7.01
C ILE A 143 26.96 12.66 7.71
N PRO A 144 26.59 12.56 9.01
CA PRO A 144 26.54 11.29 9.72
C PRO A 144 25.68 10.24 9.01
N THR A 145 26.12 8.97 9.03
CA THR A 145 25.37 7.86 8.43
C THR A 145 24.70 7.01 9.50
N LEU A 146 23.38 7.07 9.59
CA LEU A 146 22.59 6.17 10.43
C LEU A 146 22.39 4.83 9.71
N ARG A 147 22.87 3.74 10.31
CA ARG A 147 22.66 2.37 9.84
C ARG A 147 21.69 1.64 10.76
N ILE A 148 20.74 0.93 10.17
CA ILE A 148 19.74 0.12 10.89
C ILE A 148 19.66 -1.24 10.21
N GLU A 149 19.83 -2.31 10.99
CA GLU A 149 19.86 -3.69 10.51
C GLU A 149 18.63 -4.45 11.00
N GLY A 150 18.10 -5.35 10.18
CA GLY A 150 17.02 -6.28 10.50
C GLY A 150 15.72 -5.61 10.92
N LEU A 151 15.37 -4.45 10.34
CA LEU A 151 14.15 -3.73 10.68
C LEU A 151 12.92 -4.59 10.39
N ARG A 152 12.20 -5.01 11.43
CA ARG A 152 11.05 -5.91 11.33
C ARG A 152 9.81 -5.29 11.94
N SER A 153 8.70 -5.34 11.21
CA SER A 153 7.39 -4.84 11.65
C SER A 153 6.31 -5.90 11.51
N VAL A 154 5.44 -5.98 12.52
CA VAL A 154 4.34 -6.94 12.60
C VAL A 154 3.04 -6.22 12.88
N ALA A 155 2.00 -6.55 12.13
CA ALA A 155 0.62 -6.15 12.43
C ALA A 155 -0.30 -7.36 12.37
N ASP A 156 -0.95 -7.71 13.47
CA ASP A 156 -1.90 -8.82 13.58
C ASP A 156 -3.27 -8.29 14.01
N SER A 157 -4.32 -8.71 13.30
CA SER A 157 -5.70 -8.40 13.64
C SER A 157 -6.49 -9.70 13.72
N PHE A 158 -7.16 -9.94 14.84
CA PHE A 158 -7.78 -11.22 15.10
C PHE A 158 -9.13 -11.15 15.82
N TYR A 159 -9.85 -12.25 15.72
CA TYR A 159 -11.06 -12.56 16.46
C TYR A 159 -10.82 -13.82 17.31
N ASP A 160 -11.04 -13.70 18.61
CA ASP A 160 -10.90 -14.73 19.63
C ASP A 160 -12.24 -14.92 20.35
N PRO A 161 -12.99 -16.00 20.08
CA PRO A 161 -14.27 -16.26 20.72
C PRO A 161 -14.14 -16.56 22.22
N SER A 162 -12.97 -16.97 22.71
CA SER A 162 -12.75 -17.26 24.13
C SER A 162 -12.66 -15.98 24.99
N ALA A 163 -12.36 -14.84 24.35
CA ALA A 163 -12.30 -13.53 24.99
C ALA A 163 -13.67 -12.81 25.05
N VAL A 164 -14.77 -13.49 24.69
CA VAL A 164 -16.13 -12.97 24.84
C VAL A 164 -16.48 -12.94 26.33
N ASP A 165 -16.63 -11.73 26.90
CA ASP A 165 -17.07 -11.58 28.29
C ASP A 165 -18.59 -11.81 28.45
N ALA A 166 -19.06 -11.91 29.70
CA ALA A 166 -20.47 -12.11 30.03
C ALA A 166 -21.42 -10.98 29.55
N ARG A 167 -20.89 -9.89 28.97
CA ARG A 167 -21.63 -8.75 28.42
C ARG A 167 -21.62 -8.70 26.88
N GLY A 168 -21.08 -9.72 26.21
CA GLY A 168 -21.16 -9.93 24.77
C GLY A 168 -19.82 -9.78 24.03
N ALA A 169 -19.87 -9.64 22.70
CA ALA A 169 -18.69 -9.69 21.80
C ALA A 169 -17.64 -8.55 21.96
N ARG A 170 -17.70 -7.73 23.03
CA ARG A 170 -16.84 -6.53 23.21
C ARG A 170 -15.36 -6.85 23.52
N GLY A 171 -15.00 -8.10 23.81
CA GLY A 171 -13.61 -8.53 24.01
C GLY A 171 -13.07 -9.49 22.93
N ALA A 172 -13.91 -9.90 21.98
CA ALA A 172 -13.54 -10.95 21.03
C ALA A 172 -12.64 -10.45 19.89
N TYR A 173 -12.59 -9.15 19.62
CA TYR A 173 -11.69 -8.59 18.63
C TYR A 173 -10.42 -8.06 19.30
N GLY A 174 -9.27 -8.35 18.71
CA GLY A 174 -7.98 -7.95 19.24
C GLY A 174 -6.99 -7.56 18.14
N THR A 175 -5.96 -6.84 18.55
CA THR A 175 -4.83 -6.46 17.70
C THR A 175 -3.53 -6.73 18.43
N ASP A 176 -2.53 -7.17 17.69
CA ASP A 176 -1.13 -7.19 18.14
C ASP A 176 -0.31 -6.40 17.12
N HIS A 177 0.67 -5.65 17.59
CA HIS A 177 1.55 -4.84 16.76
C HIS A 177 2.89 -4.63 17.44
N SER A 178 3.95 -4.76 16.66
CA SER A 178 5.30 -4.52 17.14
C SER A 178 6.21 -4.14 15.99
N PHE A 179 7.26 -3.42 16.31
CA PHE A 179 8.42 -3.29 15.44
C PHE A 179 9.69 -3.43 16.27
N GLY A 180 10.79 -3.77 15.60
CA GLY A 180 12.12 -3.83 16.18
C GLY A 180 13.19 -3.86 15.09
N PHE A 181 14.44 -3.89 15.49
CA PHE A 181 15.62 -3.97 14.63
C PHE A 181 16.64 -4.90 15.29
N GLU A 182 17.50 -5.52 14.47
CA GLU A 182 18.59 -6.38 14.92
C GLU A 182 19.81 -5.56 15.35
N GLY A 183 19.99 -4.37 14.75
CA GLY A 183 21.06 -3.44 15.07
C GLY A 183 20.73 -2.00 14.66
N ILE A 184 21.35 -1.05 15.35
CA ILE A 184 21.39 0.37 14.98
C ILE A 184 22.80 0.88 15.27
N SER A 185 23.38 1.66 14.36
CA SER A 185 24.68 2.31 14.54
C SER A 185 24.70 3.65 13.84
N LEU A 186 25.42 4.64 14.35
CA LEU A 186 25.58 5.94 13.71
C LEU A 186 27.06 6.19 13.45
N ASP A 187 27.42 6.27 12.18
CA ASP A 187 28.79 6.57 11.71
C ASP A 187 28.95 8.09 11.61
N TYR A 188 29.96 8.66 12.27
CA TYR A 188 30.17 10.11 12.33
C TYR A 188 31.66 10.45 12.45
N ASP A 189 32.10 11.47 11.71
CA ASP A 189 33.52 11.89 11.68
C ASP A 189 33.84 13.10 12.59
N ASP A 190 32.84 13.80 13.13
CA ASP A 190 33.00 15.07 13.85
C ASP A 190 32.52 15.06 15.32
N THR A 191 33.07 15.96 16.15
CA THR A 191 32.62 16.12 17.55
C THR A 191 31.18 16.63 17.63
N VAL A 192 30.25 15.77 18.06
CA VAL A 192 28.88 16.16 18.40
C VAL A 192 28.89 17.03 19.66
N VAL A 193 28.08 18.08 19.67
CA VAL A 193 27.93 18.96 20.83
C VAL A 193 27.29 18.15 21.96
N GLU A 194 28.05 17.92 23.04
CA GLU A 194 27.55 17.24 24.25
C GLU A 194 26.29 17.94 24.81
N GLY A 195 25.34 17.13 25.30
CA GLY A 195 24.07 17.63 25.86
C GLY A 195 22.99 17.96 24.82
N THR A 196 23.18 17.55 23.56
CA THR A 196 22.12 17.58 22.54
C THR A 196 21.41 16.23 22.42
N PRO A 197 20.13 16.18 21.98
CA PRO A 197 19.44 14.91 21.72
C PRO A 197 20.18 14.00 20.73
N LEU A 198 20.99 14.57 19.84
CA LEU A 198 21.85 13.83 18.93
C LEU A 198 23.06 13.19 19.65
N ALA A 199 23.65 13.88 20.65
CA ALA A 199 24.69 13.30 21.50
C ALA A 199 24.14 12.16 22.37
N ASP A 200 22.95 12.34 22.96
CA ASP A 200 22.29 11.30 23.75
C ASP A 200 21.93 10.07 22.88
N LEU A 201 21.51 10.31 21.62
CA LEU A 201 21.27 9.25 20.64
C LEU A 201 22.55 8.48 20.33
N LEU A 202 23.66 9.20 20.14
CA LEU A 202 24.97 8.61 19.89
C LEU A 202 25.48 7.77 21.05
N ASP A 203 25.31 8.25 22.29
CA ASP A 203 25.70 7.49 23.48
C ASP A 203 24.93 6.17 23.61
N ILE A 204 23.61 6.18 23.32
CA ILE A 204 22.77 4.98 23.35
C ILE A 204 23.16 4.00 22.23
N VAL A 205 23.32 4.52 21.01
CA VAL A 205 23.53 3.70 19.80
C VAL A 205 24.96 3.14 19.74
N ASN A 206 25.95 3.84 20.29
CA ASN A 206 27.35 3.43 20.31
C ASN A 206 27.78 2.71 21.60
N ASP A 207 26.87 2.45 22.54
CA ASP A 207 27.15 1.56 23.68
C ASP A 207 27.24 0.10 23.19
N ALA A 208 28.43 -0.27 22.73
CA ALA A 208 28.76 -1.60 22.22
C ALA A 208 28.65 -2.73 23.27
N THR A 209 28.34 -2.41 24.54
CA THR A 209 28.25 -3.38 25.63
C THR A 209 26.83 -3.69 26.07
N ALA A 210 25.85 -2.86 25.69
CA ALA A 210 24.45 -3.07 26.03
C ALA A 210 23.80 -4.17 25.17
N PRO A 211 22.92 -5.02 25.73
CA PRO A 211 22.08 -5.90 24.94
C PRO A 211 21.20 -5.10 23.96
N VAL A 212 21.01 -5.59 22.74
CA VAL A 212 20.19 -4.93 21.69
C VAL A 212 18.80 -4.52 22.19
N SER A 213 18.14 -5.36 23.00
CA SER A 213 16.84 -5.03 23.58
C SER A 213 16.88 -3.79 24.48
N GLN A 214 17.98 -3.59 25.21
CA GLN A 214 18.17 -2.42 26.08
C GLN A 214 18.46 -1.16 25.26
N VAL A 215 19.24 -1.29 24.18
CA VAL A 215 19.47 -0.19 23.21
C VAL A 215 18.16 0.23 22.56
N VAL A 216 17.31 -0.74 22.17
CA VAL A 216 15.97 -0.48 21.63
C VAL A 216 15.10 0.26 22.65
N ASP A 217 15.04 -0.21 23.89
CA ASP A 217 14.22 0.40 24.94
C ASP A 217 14.69 1.83 25.26
N GLN A 218 16.01 2.05 25.32
CA GLN A 218 16.61 3.37 25.55
C GLN A 218 16.40 4.32 24.36
N LEU A 219 16.52 3.82 23.13
CA LEU A 219 16.22 4.59 21.93
C LEU A 219 14.75 5.00 21.90
N VAL A 220 13.85 4.07 22.24
CA VAL A 220 12.42 4.33 22.37
C VAL A 220 12.15 5.37 23.44
N GLU A 221 12.82 5.30 24.59
CA GLU A 221 12.71 6.28 25.66
C GLU A 221 13.22 7.67 25.24
N LEU A 222 14.41 7.75 24.63
CA LEU A 222 14.97 9.00 24.12
C LEU A 222 14.04 9.62 23.08
N LEU A 223 13.72 8.89 22.02
CA LEU A 223 12.85 9.37 20.95
C LEU A 223 11.43 9.68 21.43
N SER A 224 10.95 9.08 22.53
CA SER A 224 9.66 9.46 23.13
C SER A 224 9.75 10.66 24.08
N SER A 225 10.96 11.02 24.54
CA SER A 225 11.20 12.13 25.47
C SER A 225 11.53 13.45 24.75
N VAL A 226 12.05 13.38 23.52
CA VAL A 226 12.31 14.55 22.68
C VAL A 226 10.98 15.15 22.20
N ALA A 227 10.84 16.48 22.33
CA ALA A 227 9.64 17.19 21.90
C ALA A 227 9.37 16.99 20.40
N GLY A 228 8.26 16.33 20.06
CA GLY A 228 7.90 16.00 18.68
C GLY A 228 8.13 14.54 18.28
N ASN A 229 8.75 13.74 19.15
CA ASN A 229 9.15 12.34 18.91
C ASN A 229 10.07 12.14 17.70
N THR A 230 10.86 13.17 17.38
CA THR A 230 11.78 13.22 16.26
C THR A 230 13.10 13.83 16.70
N VAL A 231 14.20 13.36 16.13
CA VAL A 231 15.54 13.94 16.26
C VAL A 231 15.88 14.59 14.92
N GLU A 232 16.22 15.87 14.96
CA GLU A 232 16.75 16.60 13.81
C GLU A 232 18.20 16.18 13.57
N ILE A 233 18.51 15.80 12.34
CA ILE A 233 19.84 15.50 11.84
C ILE A 233 20.21 16.61 10.85
N PRO A 234 21.18 17.48 11.19
CA PRO A 234 21.64 18.53 10.29
C PRO A 234 22.01 17.98 8.91
N GLY A 235 21.52 18.63 7.85
CA GLY A 235 21.76 18.23 6.45
C GLY A 235 20.90 17.08 5.91
N LEU A 236 20.06 16.45 6.75
CA LEU A 236 19.22 15.31 6.38
C LEU A 236 17.72 15.54 6.66
N GLY A 237 17.39 16.30 7.71
CA GLY A 237 16.02 16.50 8.18
C GLY A 237 15.75 15.75 9.49
N SER A 238 14.54 15.24 9.69
CA SER A 238 14.14 14.63 10.97
C SER A 238 13.90 13.13 10.89
N ILE A 239 14.37 12.40 11.90
CA ILE A 239 14.12 10.97 12.08
C ILE A 239 13.26 10.75 13.33
N GLY A 240 12.19 10.00 13.19
CA GLY A 240 11.33 9.61 14.30
C GLY A 240 10.99 8.13 14.28
N LEU A 241 10.60 7.62 15.45
CA LEU A 241 9.98 6.32 15.50
C LEU A 241 8.69 6.32 14.68
N GLY A 242 8.47 5.19 14.03
CA GLY A 242 7.22 4.95 13.36
C GLY A 242 6.06 4.78 14.35
N ARG A 243 4.91 4.41 13.82
CA ARG A 243 3.71 4.22 14.63
C ARG A 243 3.39 2.74 14.69
N SER A 244 3.24 2.20 15.90
CA SER A 244 2.53 0.96 16.14
C SER A 244 1.20 1.26 16.83
N GLY A 245 0.13 0.62 16.40
CA GLY A 245 -1.18 0.88 16.99
C GLY A 245 -2.30 0.08 16.36
N GLY A 246 -3.41 -0.02 17.10
CA GLY A 246 -4.59 -0.72 16.64
C GLY A 246 -5.88 0.04 16.95
N THR A 247 -6.96 -0.33 16.27
CA THR A 247 -8.32 0.10 16.60
C THR A 247 -9.20 -1.13 16.68
N VAL A 248 -9.83 -1.32 17.84
CA VAL A 248 -10.81 -2.38 18.08
C VAL A 248 -12.20 -1.77 18.16
N GLY A 249 -13.07 -2.20 17.25
CA GLY A 249 -14.48 -1.90 17.27
C GLY A 249 -15.31 -3.10 17.72
N LYS A 250 -16.63 -2.92 17.80
CA LYS A 250 -17.57 -4.00 18.16
C LYS A 250 -17.57 -5.17 17.16
N THR A 251 -17.17 -4.89 15.92
CA THR A 251 -17.32 -5.78 14.77
C THR A 251 -16.06 -5.86 13.91
N PHE A 252 -14.95 -5.27 14.37
CA PHE A 252 -13.70 -5.27 13.62
C PHE A 252 -12.50 -5.03 14.52
N ALA A 253 -11.33 -5.44 14.04
CA ALA A 253 -10.03 -5.01 14.54
C ALA A 253 -9.17 -4.56 13.36
N THR A 254 -8.33 -3.55 13.57
CA THR A 254 -7.34 -3.08 12.59
C THR A 254 -6.05 -2.80 13.30
N SER A 255 -4.97 -3.43 12.84
CA SER A 255 -3.61 -3.22 13.34
C SER A 255 -2.79 -2.54 12.25
N GLU A 256 -2.00 -1.54 12.61
CA GLU A 256 -1.13 -0.79 11.72
C GLU A 256 0.22 -0.58 12.40
N THR A 257 1.28 -0.87 11.67
CA THR A 257 2.65 -0.64 12.11
C THR A 257 3.49 -0.15 10.95
N TYR A 258 4.34 0.83 11.23
CA TYR A 258 5.55 1.09 10.47
C TYR A 258 6.61 1.46 11.50
N ALA A 259 7.87 1.07 11.25
CA ALA A 259 8.90 1.13 12.28
C ALA A 259 9.62 2.48 12.33
N LEU A 260 9.79 3.15 11.19
CA LEU A 260 10.50 4.43 11.10
C LEU A 260 9.75 5.42 10.22
N LYS A 261 9.83 6.69 10.62
CA LYS A 261 9.44 7.84 9.82
C LYS A 261 10.67 8.72 9.63
N ILE A 262 10.98 9.06 8.39
CA ILE A 262 12.02 10.02 8.06
C ILE A 262 11.33 11.13 7.27
N ASP A 263 11.41 12.35 7.77
CA ASP A 263 11.00 13.53 7.03
C ASP A 263 12.28 14.21 6.54
N VAL A 264 12.55 14.05 5.23
CA VAL A 264 13.69 14.69 4.57
C VAL A 264 13.26 16.09 4.16
N ASP A 265 13.97 17.08 4.69
CA ASP A 265 13.86 18.49 4.35
C ASP A 265 15.19 18.94 3.76
N PRO A 266 15.37 18.83 2.42
CA PRO A 266 16.59 19.29 1.79
C PRO A 266 16.61 20.81 1.93
N SER A 267 17.55 21.32 2.71
CA SER A 267 17.58 22.64 3.35
C SER A 267 17.67 23.87 2.42
N ASP A 268 16.96 23.89 1.30
CA ASP A 268 16.88 25.04 0.39
C ASP A 268 15.54 25.78 0.55
N ALA A 269 15.63 27.08 0.84
CA ALA A 269 14.50 28.01 1.07
C ALA A 269 13.52 28.17 -0.11
N ALA A 270 13.66 27.36 -1.17
CA ALA A 270 12.81 27.31 -2.34
C ALA A 270 11.98 26.01 -2.46
N ASN A 271 12.23 24.99 -1.63
CA ASN A 271 11.53 23.70 -1.66
C ASN A 271 10.63 23.52 -0.44
N ASP A 272 9.38 23.99 -0.52
CA ASP A 272 8.37 23.84 0.56
C ASP A 272 7.81 22.40 0.70
N SER A 273 8.44 21.40 0.09
CA SER A 273 7.88 20.05 -0.06
C SER A 273 8.67 19.01 0.74
N VAL A 274 8.30 18.83 2.01
CA VAL A 274 8.83 17.76 2.86
C VAL A 274 8.57 16.39 2.21
N THR A 275 9.63 15.57 2.11
CA THR A 275 9.54 14.18 1.66
C THR A 275 9.44 13.27 2.87
N THR A 276 8.31 12.58 3.04
CA THR A 276 8.15 11.62 4.14
C THR A 276 8.37 10.19 3.64
N LEU A 277 9.36 9.52 4.23
CA LEU A 277 9.62 8.09 4.09
C LEU A 277 9.03 7.35 5.30
N GLN A 278 8.20 6.34 5.06
CA GLN A 278 7.78 5.38 6.10
C GLN A 278 8.34 4.01 5.76
N LEU A 279 9.09 3.44 6.69
CA LEU A 279 9.78 2.16 6.51
C LEU A 279 9.15 1.07 7.38
N GLY A 280 9.13 -0.16 6.87
CA GLY A 280 8.67 -1.32 7.61
C GLY A 280 7.14 -1.42 7.70
N ARG A 281 6.38 -1.14 6.64
CA ARG A 281 4.94 -0.95 6.79
C ARG A 281 4.14 -2.26 6.75
N ALA A 282 3.35 -2.53 7.80
CA ALA A 282 2.39 -3.61 7.89
C ALA A 282 1.01 -3.10 8.35
N LYS A 283 -0.05 -3.43 7.61
CA LYS A 283 -1.43 -3.10 8.00
C LYS A 283 -2.36 -4.28 7.79
N THR A 284 -3.11 -4.64 8.82
CA THR A 284 -4.08 -5.73 8.77
C THR A 284 -5.44 -5.30 9.30
N ARG A 285 -6.49 -5.99 8.85
CA ARG A 285 -7.86 -5.80 9.33
C ARG A 285 -8.63 -7.10 9.27
N ILE A 286 -9.38 -7.38 10.34
CA ILE A 286 -10.43 -8.38 10.38
C ILE A 286 -11.77 -7.71 10.72
N SER A 287 -12.86 -8.18 10.13
CA SER A 287 -14.21 -7.66 10.43
C SER A 287 -15.31 -8.70 10.24
N SER A 288 -16.45 -8.51 10.89
CA SER A 288 -17.66 -9.31 10.69
C SER A 288 -18.92 -8.44 10.84
N PRO A 289 -20.10 -8.88 10.39
CA PRO A 289 -20.36 -10.08 9.59
C PRO A 289 -20.17 -9.83 8.08
N VAL A 290 -19.51 -10.76 7.36
CA VAL A 290 -19.39 -10.75 5.89
C VAL A 290 -20.21 -11.88 5.24
N ARG A 291 -21.47 -12.03 5.67
CA ARG A 291 -22.31 -13.18 5.31
C ARG A 291 -22.56 -13.33 3.80
N SER A 292 -22.77 -12.21 3.11
CA SER A 292 -23.09 -12.21 1.67
C SER A 292 -21.86 -12.18 0.77
N GLY A 293 -20.68 -11.92 1.35
CA GLY A 293 -19.44 -11.74 0.60
C GLY A 293 -18.62 -10.58 1.14
N VAL A 294 -17.54 -10.26 0.42
CA VAL A 294 -16.65 -9.15 0.75
C VAL A 294 -16.65 -8.09 -0.34
N PHE A 295 -16.56 -6.83 0.08
CA PHE A 295 -16.35 -5.71 -0.82
C PHE A 295 -14.85 -5.57 -1.13
N ARG A 296 -14.53 -5.37 -2.41
CA ARG A 296 -13.21 -4.93 -2.85
C ARG A 296 -13.41 -3.68 -3.69
N SER A 297 -13.08 -2.53 -3.13
CA SER A 297 -13.22 -1.26 -3.83
C SER A 297 -11.97 -0.41 -3.66
N THR A 298 -11.78 0.49 -4.62
CA THR A 298 -10.70 1.47 -4.65
C THR A 298 -11.27 2.75 -5.23
N VAL A 299 -11.16 3.85 -4.51
CA VAL A 299 -11.52 5.19 -4.99
C VAL A 299 -10.30 6.07 -4.81
N MET A 300 -9.86 6.72 -5.89
CA MET A 300 -8.72 7.64 -5.88
C MET A 300 -8.90 8.76 -6.88
N GLY A 301 -8.38 9.93 -6.55
CA GLY A 301 -8.54 11.15 -7.32
C GLY A 301 -7.62 11.21 -8.52
N LEU A 302 -6.40 10.68 -8.36
CA LEU A 302 -5.34 10.71 -9.35
C LEU A 302 -4.56 9.38 -9.35
N ASP A 303 -4.28 8.91 -10.56
CA ASP A 303 -3.25 7.93 -10.88
C ASP A 303 -2.44 8.44 -12.08
N LEU A 304 -1.16 8.74 -11.87
CA LEU A 304 -0.28 9.39 -12.83
C LEU A 304 0.93 8.51 -13.13
N PHE A 305 1.23 8.35 -14.40
CA PHE A 305 2.41 7.69 -14.94
C PHE A 305 3.20 8.70 -15.78
N ALA A 306 4.48 8.85 -15.46
CA ALA A 306 5.40 9.70 -16.20
C ALA A 306 6.75 9.00 -16.40
N GLY A 307 7.41 9.30 -17.53
CA GLY A 307 8.78 8.89 -17.82
C GLY A 307 8.95 7.39 -18.06
N ASN A 308 8.13 6.75 -18.91
CA ASN A 308 8.17 5.33 -19.21
C ASN A 308 7.93 4.42 -17.99
N ASP A 309 6.85 4.68 -17.24
CA ASP A 309 6.44 3.93 -16.03
C ASP A 309 7.39 4.02 -14.82
N LEU A 310 8.48 4.82 -14.89
CA LEU A 310 9.41 4.99 -13.77
C LEU A 310 8.76 5.71 -12.58
N LEU A 311 7.91 6.71 -12.84
CA LEU A 311 7.23 7.48 -11.81
C LEU A 311 5.72 7.20 -11.82
N HIS A 312 5.29 6.23 -11.00
CA HIS A 312 3.87 5.97 -10.75
C HIS A 312 3.43 6.69 -9.46
N MET A 313 2.79 7.84 -9.62
CA MET A 313 2.27 8.63 -8.51
C MET A 313 0.77 8.41 -8.38
N GLY A 314 0.26 8.26 -7.18
CA GLY A 314 -1.18 8.26 -7.03
C GLY A 314 -1.67 7.97 -5.64
N GLY A 315 -2.98 7.75 -5.57
CA GLY A 315 -3.60 7.34 -4.32
C GLY A 315 -3.75 8.46 -3.29
N ILE A 316 -3.75 9.71 -3.75
CA ILE A 316 -4.16 10.90 -2.99
C ILE A 316 -5.46 10.59 -2.26
N GLY A 317 -5.40 10.45 -0.94
CA GLY A 317 -6.58 10.14 -0.12
C GLY A 317 -7.33 8.85 -0.48
N THR A 318 -6.68 7.83 -1.08
CA THR A 318 -7.34 6.57 -1.50
C THR A 318 -8.28 6.03 -0.43
N GLN A 319 -9.52 5.76 -0.82
CA GLN A 319 -10.52 5.13 0.05
C GLN A 319 -10.92 3.75 -0.47
N THR A 320 -11.24 2.85 0.46
CA THR A 320 -11.77 1.52 0.14
C THR A 320 -12.92 1.21 1.08
N ILE A 321 -13.98 0.59 0.57
CA ILE A 321 -15.07 0.06 1.39
C ILE A 321 -14.45 -1.01 2.32
N PRO A 322 -14.75 -0.98 3.63
CA PRO A 322 -14.38 -2.06 4.55
C PRO A 322 -14.90 -3.42 4.05
N CYS A 323 -14.24 -4.53 4.38
CA CYS A 323 -14.62 -5.84 3.83
C CYS A 323 -16.09 -6.22 4.13
N GLU A 324 -16.59 -5.82 5.30
CA GLU A 324 -17.96 -5.96 5.81
C GLU A 324 -18.95 -4.95 5.22
N GLY A 325 -18.45 -3.85 4.65
CA GLY A 325 -19.25 -2.70 4.23
C GLY A 325 -19.37 -1.65 5.32
N THR A 326 -20.28 -0.70 5.11
CA THR A 326 -20.57 0.43 6.01
C THR A 326 -21.95 0.31 6.65
N GLY A 327 -22.62 -0.84 6.50
CA GLY A 327 -24.02 -1.02 6.92
C GLY A 327 -25.02 -0.26 6.05
N GLY A 328 -24.62 0.18 4.85
CA GLY A 328 -25.43 1.02 3.97
C GLY A 328 -25.21 2.52 4.13
N ASP A 329 -24.51 2.96 5.19
CA ASP A 329 -24.19 4.38 5.38
C ASP A 329 -23.23 4.88 4.29
N VAL A 330 -23.56 6.03 3.70
CA VAL A 330 -22.63 6.72 2.80
C VAL A 330 -21.59 7.44 3.63
N ARG A 331 -20.34 7.03 3.46
CA ARG A 331 -19.17 7.70 4.05
C ARG A 331 -18.62 8.67 3.02
N THR A 332 -18.45 9.91 3.44
CA THR A 332 -17.85 10.98 2.64
C THR A 332 -16.49 11.34 3.22
N LYS A 333 -15.49 11.48 2.37
CA LYS A 333 -14.17 11.96 2.74
C LYS A 333 -13.74 13.06 1.77
N THR A 334 -13.59 14.27 2.30
CA THR A 334 -12.98 15.38 1.57
C THR A 334 -11.48 15.39 1.82
N VAL A 335 -10.70 15.71 0.80
CA VAL A 335 -9.27 15.97 0.90
C VAL A 335 -9.10 17.48 0.78
N GLU A 336 -8.97 18.16 1.93
CA GLU A 336 -9.10 19.63 2.04
C GLU A 336 -7.95 20.41 1.40
N GLN A 337 -6.78 19.79 1.20
CA GLN A 337 -5.62 20.40 0.56
C GLN A 337 -4.96 19.38 -0.36
N ALA A 338 -5.49 19.27 -1.57
CA ALA A 338 -4.79 18.61 -2.67
C ALA A 338 -4.19 19.65 -3.62
N GLN A 339 -3.69 20.79 -3.11
CA GLN A 339 -2.66 21.57 -3.82
C GLN A 339 -1.40 20.71 -3.89
N VAL A 340 -1.51 19.60 -4.60
CA VAL A 340 -0.42 18.72 -4.89
C VAL A 340 0.30 19.44 -6.00
N LEU A 341 1.29 20.22 -5.64
CA LEU A 341 2.32 20.63 -6.56
C LEU A 341 3.18 19.38 -6.78
N LEU A 342 2.82 18.56 -7.77
CA LEU A 342 3.69 17.48 -8.27
C LEU A 342 4.88 18.11 -8.99
N GLY A 343 5.71 18.91 -8.29
CA GLY A 343 6.74 19.75 -8.90
C GLY A 343 6.19 20.74 -9.94
N GLY A 344 4.92 21.18 -9.79
CA GLY A 344 4.24 22.06 -10.74
C GLY A 344 3.65 21.36 -11.99
N LEU A 345 3.71 20.03 -12.09
CA LEU A 345 3.20 19.28 -13.25
C LEU A 345 1.67 19.34 -13.39
N VAL A 346 0.95 19.13 -12.29
CA VAL A 346 -0.52 19.18 -12.24
C VAL A 346 -1.00 19.77 -10.92
N THR A 347 -2.16 20.42 -10.93
CA THR A 347 -2.84 20.93 -9.73
C THR A 347 -4.25 20.35 -9.63
N LEU A 348 -4.64 19.90 -8.44
CA LEU A 348 -5.96 19.31 -8.16
C LEU A 348 -6.71 20.13 -7.12
N THR A 349 -8.01 20.36 -7.28
CA THR A 349 -8.81 21.00 -6.22
C THR A 349 -10.20 20.39 -6.08
N GLY A 350 -10.74 20.43 -4.85
CA GLY A 350 -12.10 19.97 -4.55
C GLY A 350 -12.27 18.45 -4.63
N LEU A 351 -11.32 17.69 -4.08
CA LEU A 351 -11.35 16.24 -4.12
C LEU A 351 -12.24 15.66 -3.01
N GLU A 352 -13.23 14.86 -3.41
CA GLU A 352 -14.20 14.23 -2.52
C GLU A 352 -14.43 12.77 -2.93
N TYR A 353 -14.44 11.87 -1.94
CA TYR A 353 -14.78 10.48 -2.11
C TYR A 353 -16.05 10.12 -1.35
N LYS A 354 -16.91 9.35 -1.98
CA LYS A 354 -18.09 8.76 -1.36
C LYS A 354 -18.07 7.26 -1.53
N TYR A 355 -18.40 6.53 -0.47
CA TYR A 355 -18.54 5.08 -0.57
C TYR A 355 -19.54 4.52 0.44
N SER A 356 -20.21 3.44 0.05
CA SER A 356 -21.06 2.64 0.94
C SER A 356 -21.04 1.18 0.52
N GLY A 357 -21.26 0.30 1.50
CA GLY A 357 -21.43 -1.13 1.28
C GLY A 357 -22.45 -1.69 2.26
N GLU A 358 -23.37 -2.52 1.78
CA GLU A 358 -24.39 -3.14 2.61
C GLU A 358 -24.55 -4.62 2.28
N GLN A 359 -24.51 -5.43 3.34
CA GLN A 359 -24.80 -6.85 3.31
C GLN A 359 -26.33 -7.02 3.38
N LEU A 360 -26.94 -7.55 2.33
CA LEU A 360 -28.38 -7.76 2.23
C LEU A 360 -28.75 -9.23 2.54
N PRO A 361 -30.01 -9.53 2.90
CA PRO A 361 -30.47 -10.90 3.10
C PRO A 361 -30.29 -11.79 1.85
N ARG A 362 -30.20 -13.11 2.08
CA ARG A 362 -30.06 -14.16 1.05
C ARG A 362 -28.77 -14.06 0.23
N GLY A 363 -27.67 -13.67 0.85
CA GLY A 363 -26.36 -13.61 0.18
C GLY A 363 -26.23 -12.47 -0.82
N ARG A 364 -27.15 -11.49 -0.80
CA ARG A 364 -27.09 -10.30 -1.66
C ARG A 364 -26.24 -9.22 -1.01
N ALA A 365 -25.71 -8.31 -1.81
CA ALA A 365 -25.00 -7.14 -1.31
C ALA A 365 -25.13 -5.99 -2.28
N ARG A 366 -25.04 -4.75 -1.79
CA ARG A 366 -24.96 -3.55 -2.62
C ARG A 366 -23.75 -2.72 -2.24
N SER A 367 -23.16 -2.03 -3.21
CA SER A 367 -22.10 -1.06 -2.96
C SER A 367 -22.27 0.16 -3.83
N MET A 368 -21.87 1.32 -3.32
CA MET A 368 -21.68 2.52 -4.11
C MET A 368 -20.28 3.05 -3.86
N VAL A 369 -19.61 3.49 -4.91
CA VAL A 369 -18.38 4.29 -4.82
C VAL A 369 -18.49 5.46 -5.78
N ALA A 370 -18.00 6.63 -5.37
CA ALA A 370 -17.90 7.79 -6.22
C ALA A 370 -16.66 8.62 -5.89
N SER A 371 -16.07 9.20 -6.93
CA SER A 371 -14.99 10.18 -6.84
C SER A 371 -15.45 11.47 -7.52
N ASN A 372 -15.31 12.59 -6.84
CA ASN A 372 -15.55 13.92 -7.40
C ASN A 372 -14.28 14.76 -7.27
N LEU A 373 -13.99 15.54 -8.30
CA LEU A 373 -12.89 16.48 -8.34
C LEU A 373 -13.41 17.78 -8.97
N GLY A 374 -13.19 18.89 -8.28
CA GLY A 374 -13.61 20.22 -8.73
C GLY A 374 -12.84 20.69 -9.97
N ARG A 375 -11.50 20.61 -9.92
CA ARG A 375 -10.62 21.07 -11.01
C ARG A 375 -9.35 20.23 -11.07
N LEU A 376 -8.94 19.90 -12.29
CA LEU A 376 -7.59 19.46 -12.68
C LEU A 376 -7.00 20.55 -13.57
N GLU A 377 -5.74 20.90 -13.34
CA GLU A 377 -4.99 21.83 -14.17
C GLU A 377 -3.63 21.24 -14.52
N ILE A 378 -3.25 21.33 -15.80
CA ILE A 378 -1.94 20.93 -16.34
C ILE A 378 -1.34 22.18 -16.99
N PRO A 379 -0.58 23.00 -16.22
CA PRO A 379 -0.13 24.31 -16.68
C PRO A 379 0.73 24.24 -17.96
N SER A 380 1.60 23.24 -18.05
CA SER A 380 2.49 23.03 -19.22
C SER A 380 1.75 22.78 -20.53
N ALA A 381 0.48 22.42 -20.47
CA ALA A 381 -0.36 22.14 -21.63
C ALA A 381 -1.52 23.15 -21.80
N GLY A 382 -1.58 24.21 -20.97
CA GLY A 382 -2.70 25.15 -20.98
C GLY A 382 -4.06 24.50 -20.68
N LEU A 383 -4.07 23.30 -20.08
CA LEU A 383 -5.25 22.45 -19.98
C LEU A 383 -5.89 22.57 -18.59
N VAL A 384 -7.19 22.87 -18.55
CA VAL A 384 -7.99 22.89 -17.32
C VAL A 384 -9.25 22.06 -17.52
N ILE A 385 -9.52 21.13 -16.59
CA ILE A 385 -10.70 20.26 -16.64
C ILE A 385 -11.48 20.42 -15.35
N THR A 386 -12.79 20.65 -15.43
CA THR A 386 -13.63 20.96 -14.27
C THR A 386 -14.77 19.98 -14.07
N GLY A 387 -15.21 19.84 -12.82
CA GLY A 387 -16.37 19.05 -12.43
C GLY A 387 -16.27 17.58 -12.85
N ILE A 388 -15.11 16.97 -12.59
CA ILE A 388 -14.79 15.59 -12.95
C ILE A 388 -15.41 14.66 -11.90
N GLY A 389 -16.20 13.69 -12.34
CA GLY A 389 -16.90 12.77 -11.46
C GLY A 389 -16.99 11.37 -12.03
N SER A 390 -16.82 10.36 -11.19
CA SER A 390 -17.18 8.98 -11.50
C SER A 390 -17.99 8.38 -10.37
N ARG A 391 -18.89 7.48 -10.72
CA ARG A 391 -19.71 6.73 -9.77
C ARG A 391 -19.98 5.33 -10.29
N ILE A 392 -19.88 4.35 -9.39
CA ILE A 392 -20.23 2.96 -9.64
C ILE A 392 -21.17 2.49 -8.53
N ASP A 393 -22.35 2.03 -8.94
CA ASP A 393 -23.28 1.30 -8.08
C ASP A 393 -23.30 -0.17 -8.50
N LEU A 394 -23.13 -1.07 -7.53
CA LEU A 394 -23.22 -2.52 -7.74
C LEU A 394 -24.33 -3.13 -6.92
N LEU A 395 -24.97 -4.15 -7.49
CA LEU A 395 -25.89 -5.05 -6.82
C LEU A 395 -25.49 -6.51 -7.08
N GLY A 396 -24.96 -7.15 -6.05
CA GLY A 396 -24.72 -8.60 -6.00
C GLY A 396 -26.02 -9.35 -5.70
N LYS A 397 -26.37 -10.30 -6.58
CA LYS A 397 -27.62 -11.08 -6.48
C LYS A 397 -27.45 -12.42 -5.74
N GLY A 398 -26.25 -12.73 -5.27
CA GLY A 398 -25.91 -14.00 -4.61
C GLY A 398 -24.80 -14.77 -5.34
N ALA A 399 -24.45 -15.94 -4.79
CA ALA A 399 -23.43 -16.82 -5.37
C ALA A 399 -23.78 -17.23 -6.80
N GLY A 400 -22.76 -17.37 -7.65
CA GLY A 400 -22.92 -17.81 -9.04
C GLY A 400 -23.62 -16.83 -9.97
N THR A 401 -23.94 -15.61 -9.53
CA THR A 401 -24.60 -14.60 -10.37
C THR A 401 -23.70 -13.40 -10.62
N LYS A 402 -23.62 -12.95 -11.88
CA LYS A 402 -22.87 -11.75 -12.26
C LYS A 402 -23.47 -10.54 -11.55
N VAL A 403 -22.62 -9.68 -11.00
CA VAL A 403 -23.11 -8.45 -10.34
C VAL A 403 -23.77 -7.52 -11.36
N ALA A 404 -24.91 -6.94 -10.99
CA ALA A 404 -25.48 -5.84 -11.76
C ALA A 404 -24.67 -4.57 -11.44
N ARG A 405 -24.45 -3.73 -12.46
CA ARG A 405 -23.62 -2.53 -12.36
C ARG A 405 -24.25 -1.37 -13.09
N THR A 406 -24.14 -0.20 -12.49
CA THR A 406 -24.39 1.10 -13.11
C THR A 406 -23.12 1.92 -12.99
N VAL A 407 -22.69 2.52 -14.09
CA VAL A 407 -21.49 3.37 -14.16
C VAL A 407 -21.92 4.73 -14.68
N GLU A 408 -21.55 5.77 -13.96
CA GLU A 408 -21.82 7.16 -14.33
C GLU A 408 -20.49 7.93 -14.32
N VAL A 409 -20.28 8.74 -15.35
CA VAL A 409 -19.12 9.64 -15.47
C VAL A 409 -19.63 11.02 -15.85
N LYS A 410 -19.01 12.05 -15.29
CA LYS A 410 -19.36 13.45 -15.52
C LYS A 410 -18.10 14.28 -15.67
N VAL A 411 -18.13 15.22 -16.62
CA VAL A 411 -17.17 16.30 -16.77
C VAL A 411 -17.96 17.56 -17.07
N ALA A 412 -17.73 18.62 -16.30
CA ALA A 412 -18.43 19.89 -16.49
C ALA A 412 -17.90 20.57 -17.76
N ASP A 413 -16.59 20.81 -17.81
CA ASP A 413 -15.94 21.49 -18.94
C ASP A 413 -14.48 21.04 -19.13
N ILE A 414 -13.96 21.24 -20.35
CA ILE A 414 -12.57 21.02 -20.73
C ILE A 414 -12.12 22.29 -21.45
N LEU A 415 -11.17 23.01 -20.85
CA LEU A 415 -10.64 24.27 -21.35
C LEU A 415 -9.20 24.08 -21.84
N LEU A 416 -8.90 24.57 -23.03
CA LEU A 416 -7.55 24.71 -23.57
C LEU A 416 -7.26 26.18 -23.75
N ASP A 417 -6.25 26.70 -23.06
CA ASP A 417 -5.87 28.12 -23.07
C ASP A 417 -7.04 29.07 -22.74
N GLY A 418 -7.99 28.59 -21.93
CA GLY A 418 -9.19 29.31 -21.51
C GLY A 418 -10.41 29.14 -22.42
N GLU A 419 -10.29 28.50 -23.57
CA GLU A 419 -11.39 28.22 -24.49
C GLU A 419 -11.94 26.80 -24.29
N SER A 420 -13.27 26.65 -24.26
CA SER A 420 -13.88 25.32 -24.11
C SER A 420 -13.71 24.50 -25.39
N ILE A 421 -13.15 23.30 -25.23
CA ILE A 421 -13.00 22.28 -26.28
C ILE A 421 -13.88 21.06 -26.02
N LYS A 422 -14.76 21.12 -25.01
CA LYS A 422 -15.61 19.99 -24.63
C LYS A 422 -16.73 19.82 -25.68
N PRO A 423 -16.89 18.63 -26.27
CA PRO A 423 -18.04 18.32 -27.12
C PRO A 423 -19.37 18.35 -26.32
N ASP A 424 -20.46 18.74 -26.98
CA ASP A 424 -21.80 18.78 -26.38
C ASP A 424 -22.26 17.39 -25.91
N ASP A 425 -21.97 16.36 -26.72
CA ASP A 425 -22.30 14.97 -26.44
C ASP A 425 -21.01 14.16 -26.22
N LEU A 426 -20.78 13.74 -24.97
CA LEU A 426 -19.67 12.84 -24.60
C LEU A 426 -20.22 11.52 -24.07
N SER A 427 -19.82 10.43 -24.72
CA SER A 427 -20.06 9.05 -24.32
C SER A 427 -18.81 8.40 -23.76
N LEU A 428 -18.98 7.36 -22.92
CA LEU A 428 -17.86 6.59 -22.38
C LEU A 428 -16.99 6.02 -23.51
N GLY A 429 -15.70 6.28 -23.46
CA GLY A 429 -14.71 5.90 -24.45
C GLY A 429 -14.40 6.98 -25.49
N ASP A 430 -15.20 8.05 -25.57
CA ASP A 430 -14.97 9.14 -26.53
C ASP A 430 -13.64 9.84 -26.25
N GLN A 431 -13.03 10.35 -27.32
CA GLN A 431 -11.73 11.01 -27.27
C GLN A 431 -11.84 12.45 -27.74
N VAL A 432 -11.18 13.35 -27.02
CA VAL A 432 -10.98 14.76 -27.40
C VAL A 432 -9.48 14.96 -27.62
N LEU A 433 -9.12 15.40 -28.81
CA LEU A 433 -7.74 15.72 -29.17
C LEU A 433 -7.43 17.18 -28.82
N PHE A 434 -6.21 17.45 -28.39
CA PHE A 434 -5.75 18.81 -28.10
C PHE A 434 -4.24 18.95 -28.34
N GLY A 435 -3.80 20.17 -28.70
CA GLY A 435 -2.42 20.41 -29.11
C GLY A 435 -1.99 19.51 -30.27
N ASP A 436 -0.69 19.21 -30.35
CA ASP A 436 -0.14 18.42 -31.46
C ASP A 436 -0.43 16.92 -31.35
N ASN A 437 -0.45 16.36 -30.14
CA ASN A 437 -0.62 14.91 -29.91
C ASN A 437 -1.35 14.57 -28.58
N GLY A 438 -1.96 15.55 -27.93
CA GLY A 438 -2.67 15.35 -26.66
C GLY A 438 -3.99 14.62 -26.86
N VAL A 439 -4.30 13.67 -25.97
CA VAL A 439 -5.55 12.89 -26.02
C VAL A 439 -6.20 12.87 -24.64
N ILE A 440 -7.48 13.25 -24.58
CA ILE A 440 -8.35 13.09 -23.43
C ILE A 440 -9.37 12.00 -23.76
N THR A 441 -9.39 10.91 -23.01
CA THR A 441 -10.43 9.87 -23.10
C THR A 441 -11.44 10.07 -21.97
N PHE A 442 -12.71 10.21 -22.33
CA PHE A 442 -13.82 10.32 -21.37
C PHE A 442 -14.25 8.93 -20.90
N GLY A 443 -14.27 8.68 -19.59
CA GLY A 443 -14.84 7.45 -19.03
C GLY A 443 -14.13 6.17 -19.45
N ARG A 444 -12.84 6.04 -19.13
CA ARG A 444 -12.04 4.87 -19.52
C ARG A 444 -12.23 3.72 -18.55
N ILE A 445 -12.62 2.56 -19.08
CA ILE A 445 -12.57 1.28 -18.36
C ILE A 445 -11.24 0.59 -18.71
N PRO A 446 -10.34 0.36 -17.74
CA PRO A 446 -9.07 -0.33 -18.00
C PRO A 446 -9.28 -1.74 -18.54
N ALA A 447 -8.29 -2.26 -19.26
CA ALA A 447 -8.28 -3.66 -19.66
C ALA A 447 -8.38 -4.56 -18.41
N GLY A 448 -9.35 -5.47 -18.39
CA GLY A 448 -9.63 -6.31 -17.21
C GLY A 448 -10.30 -5.60 -16.04
N GLY A 449 -10.54 -4.28 -16.13
CA GLY A 449 -11.22 -3.49 -15.09
C GLY A 449 -12.64 -3.97 -14.83
N SER A 450 -13.31 -4.51 -15.85
CA SER A 450 -14.64 -5.10 -15.80
C SER A 450 -14.59 -6.64 -15.74
N ASN A 451 -15.25 -7.26 -14.75
CA ASN A 451 -15.34 -8.72 -14.64
C ASN A 451 -16.70 -9.18 -14.10
N PHE A 452 -16.78 -10.44 -13.66
CA PHE A 452 -18.01 -11.05 -13.10
C PHE A 452 -18.46 -10.41 -11.77
N TYR A 453 -17.50 -9.87 -11.01
CA TYR A 453 -17.66 -9.37 -9.65
C TYR A 453 -17.78 -7.85 -9.57
N GLY A 454 -17.49 -7.11 -10.63
CA GLY A 454 -17.63 -5.65 -10.65
C GLY A 454 -16.94 -4.97 -11.82
N THR A 455 -16.63 -3.68 -11.64
CA THR A 455 -16.00 -2.84 -12.66
C THR A 455 -15.18 -1.72 -12.04
N GLU A 456 -14.35 -1.10 -12.87
CA GLU A 456 -13.57 0.11 -12.59
C GLU A 456 -13.74 1.10 -13.73
N VAL A 457 -13.60 2.38 -13.44
CA VAL A 457 -13.65 3.46 -14.42
C VAL A 457 -12.80 4.64 -13.93
N SER A 458 -12.03 5.26 -14.82
CA SER A 458 -11.55 6.64 -14.65
C SER A 458 -12.52 7.60 -15.32
N ALA A 459 -12.86 8.70 -14.65
CA ALA A 459 -13.72 9.71 -15.25
C ALA A 459 -13.07 10.33 -16.48
N ILE A 460 -11.77 10.60 -16.41
CA ILE A 460 -10.95 11.07 -17.52
C ILE A 460 -9.61 10.35 -17.53
N SER A 461 -9.10 10.13 -18.73
CA SER A 461 -7.72 9.68 -19.01
C SER A 461 -7.04 10.72 -19.89
N VAL A 462 -5.95 11.35 -19.45
CA VAL A 462 -5.18 12.32 -20.24
C VAL A 462 -3.85 11.70 -20.64
N ARG A 463 -3.45 11.87 -21.90
CA ARG A 463 -2.12 11.51 -22.41
C ARG A 463 -1.52 12.69 -23.15
N ILE A 464 -0.28 13.01 -22.82
CA ILE A 464 0.51 14.09 -23.44
C ILE A 464 1.87 13.50 -23.77
N PRO A 465 2.06 12.93 -24.98
CA PRO A 465 3.31 12.27 -25.36
C PRO A 465 4.53 13.18 -25.11
N GLY A 466 5.55 12.64 -24.43
CA GLY A 466 6.77 13.37 -24.09
C GLY A 466 6.72 14.23 -22.82
N VAL A 467 5.53 14.39 -22.20
CA VAL A 467 5.37 15.10 -20.92
C VAL A 467 4.73 14.18 -19.88
N ILE A 468 3.61 13.55 -20.24
CA ILE A 468 2.82 12.70 -19.35
C ILE A 468 2.28 11.50 -20.11
N ASP A 469 2.75 10.30 -19.77
CA ASP A 469 2.38 9.07 -20.47
C ASP A 469 0.90 8.74 -20.23
N LEU A 470 0.44 8.92 -18.99
CA LEU A 470 -0.95 8.69 -18.62
C LEU A 470 -1.33 9.37 -17.30
N ILE A 471 -2.44 10.10 -17.30
CA ILE A 471 -3.14 10.55 -16.10
C ILE A 471 -4.55 9.97 -16.09
N ASP A 472 -4.88 9.15 -15.10
CA ASP A 472 -6.25 8.78 -14.82
C ASP A 472 -6.79 9.57 -13.62
N VAL A 473 -7.93 10.23 -13.83
CA VAL A 473 -8.52 11.16 -12.87
C VAL A 473 -9.94 10.75 -12.54
N GLY A 474 -10.30 10.88 -11.25
CA GLY A 474 -11.61 10.47 -10.75
C GLY A 474 -11.80 8.96 -10.90
N TRP A 475 -10.89 8.16 -10.35
CA TRP A 475 -10.97 6.71 -10.41
C TRP A 475 -11.98 6.16 -9.39
N ALA A 476 -12.90 5.35 -9.88
CA ALA A 476 -13.80 4.57 -9.06
C ALA A 476 -13.70 3.10 -9.45
N GLY A 477 -13.53 2.24 -8.45
CA GLY A 477 -13.50 0.80 -8.61
C GLY A 477 -14.29 0.11 -7.52
N SER A 478 -15.20 -0.78 -7.90
CA SER A 478 -15.95 -1.60 -6.94
C SER A 478 -16.13 -3.01 -7.45
N ARG A 479 -16.08 -3.97 -6.52
CA ARG A 479 -16.35 -5.39 -6.74
C ARG A 479 -16.99 -6.01 -5.50
N ILE A 480 -17.91 -6.92 -5.72
CA ILE A 480 -18.56 -7.74 -4.69
C ILE A 480 -18.19 -9.20 -4.96
N TYR A 481 -17.43 -9.80 -4.06
CA TYR A 481 -17.09 -11.22 -4.12
C TYR A 481 -18.04 -11.98 -3.22
N PRO A 482 -19.03 -12.72 -3.78
CA PRO A 482 -20.01 -13.43 -2.99
C PRO A 482 -19.38 -14.56 -2.17
N ARG A 483 -20.17 -15.10 -1.24
CA ARG A 483 -19.84 -16.32 -0.49
C ARG A 483 -19.55 -17.50 -1.41
#